data_AF-A0A0H5PWG1-F1
#
_entry.id   AF-A0A0H5PWG1-F1
#
_cell.length_a   1.000
_cell.length_b   1.000
_cell.length_c   1.000
_cell.angle_alpha   90.00
_cell.angle_beta   90.00
_cell.angle_gamma   90.00
#
_symmetry.space_group_name_H-M   'P 1'
#
loop_
_entity.id
_entity.type
_entity.pdbx_description
1 polymer ?
#
loop_
_entity_poly.entity_id
_entity_poly.type
_entity_poly.pdbx_seq_one_letter_code
_entity_poly.pdbx_strand_id
1 'polypeptide(L)'
;MPHPIYGPPSHTLDSIALFLTFGSKRNGFTTTLRAQGISETKRASLWQFTEAWQPDDHDNGLQPLDTLHWVARAVAEDRPTSDDQLRKVLSPPGWEEVPLF
;
A
#
# COMPACT_ATOMS: atom_id res chain seq x y z
N MET A 1 42.29 4.47 -1.20
CA MET A 1 41.20 4.35 -0.21
C MET A 1 39.90 4.39 -1.00
N PRO A 2 39.00 3.39 -0.91
CA PRO A 2 37.74 3.46 -1.63
C PRO A 2 36.90 4.60 -1.03
N HIS A 3 36.31 5.41 -1.90
CA HIS A 3 35.50 6.57 -1.52
C HIS A 3 34.28 6.14 -0.67
N PRO A 4 33.86 6.94 0.33
CA PRO A 4 32.60 6.69 1.01
C PRO A 4 31.46 6.91 0.02
N ILE A 5 30.63 5.89 -0.17
CA ILE A 5 29.40 6.00 -0.96
C ILE A 5 28.43 6.85 -0.12
N TYR A 6 28.43 8.17 -0.35
CA TYR A 6 27.39 9.07 0.14
C TYR A 6 26.19 9.03 -0.82
N GLY A 7 25.54 7.86 -0.90
CA GLY A 7 24.20 7.76 -1.46
C GLY A 7 23.17 8.09 -0.38
N PRO A 8 21.97 8.59 -0.74
CA PRO A 8 20.86 8.61 0.21
C PRO A 8 20.67 7.19 0.79
N PRO A 9 20.31 7.06 2.07
CA PRO A 9 20.14 5.74 2.69
C PRO A 9 19.16 4.93 1.83
N SER A 10 19.64 3.82 1.29
CA SER A 10 18.84 2.90 0.49
C SER A 10 17.89 2.17 1.43
N HIS A 11 16.80 2.82 1.81
CA HIS A 11 15.75 2.20 2.61
C HIS A 11 14.94 1.27 1.70
N THR A 12 15.38 0.02 1.63
CA THR A 12 14.73 -1.06 0.90
C THR A 12 13.57 -1.61 1.72
N LEU A 13 12.55 -2.11 1.01
CA LEU A 13 11.45 -2.85 1.62
C LEU A 13 11.96 -4.24 2.02
N ASP A 14 11.86 -4.57 3.30
CA ASP A 14 12.24 -5.87 3.87
C ASP A 14 11.02 -6.79 4.00
N SER A 15 9.96 -6.28 4.62
CA SER A 15 8.74 -7.04 4.88
C SER A 15 7.51 -6.15 4.83
N ILE A 16 6.35 -6.77 4.73
CA ILE A 16 5.05 -6.09 4.85
C ILE A 16 4.25 -6.68 6.00
N ALA A 17 3.47 -5.84 6.66
CA ALA A 17 2.47 -6.30 7.59
C ALA A 17 1.08 -5.88 7.09
N LEU A 18 0.19 -6.87 6.98
CA LEU A 18 -1.18 -6.72 6.54
C LEU A 18 -2.10 -7.07 7.71
N PHE A 19 -3.05 -6.19 8.00
CA PHE A 19 -4.04 -6.36 9.06
C PHE A 19 -5.42 -6.16 8.47
N LEU A 20 -6.19 -7.24 8.37
CA LEU A 20 -7.59 -7.19 7.96
C LEU A 20 -8.48 -7.35 9.21
N THR A 21 -9.25 -6.32 9.52
CA THR A 21 -10.20 -6.31 10.62
C THR A 21 -11.60 -6.42 10.04
N PHE A 22 -12.31 -7.49 10.36
CA PHE A 22 -13.67 -7.70 9.87
C PHE A 22 -14.71 -6.88 10.66
N GLY A 23 -15.79 -6.52 9.98
CA GLY A 23 -16.95 -5.91 10.58
C GLY A 23 -17.57 -6.74 11.71
N SER A 24 -17.85 -6.09 12.82
CA SER A 24 -18.52 -6.62 14.01
C SER A 24 -19.47 -5.57 14.60
N LYS A 25 -20.35 -5.98 15.51
CA LYS A 25 -21.21 -5.02 16.23
C LYS A 25 -20.45 -3.92 16.98
N ARG A 26 -19.20 -4.19 17.39
CA ARG A 26 -18.40 -3.25 18.21
C ARG A 26 -17.73 -2.14 17.40
N ASN A 27 -17.51 -2.35 16.10
CA ASN A 27 -16.91 -1.39 15.17
C ASN A 27 -17.89 -0.97 14.07
N GLY A 28 -19.20 -0.97 14.37
CA GLY A 28 -20.22 -0.51 13.42
C GLY A 28 -20.29 -1.33 12.12
N PHE A 29 -19.87 -2.61 12.16
CA PHE A 29 -19.75 -3.48 11.00
C PHE A 29 -18.77 -3.01 9.91
N THR A 30 -17.91 -2.05 10.22
CA THR A 30 -16.88 -1.58 9.29
C THR A 30 -15.78 -2.62 9.14
N THR A 31 -15.43 -2.96 7.90
CA THR A 31 -14.24 -3.76 7.59
C THR A 31 -13.08 -2.82 7.30
N THR A 32 -11.87 -3.13 7.76
CA THR A 32 -10.70 -2.25 7.58
C THR A 32 -9.48 -3.07 7.22
N LEU A 33 -8.79 -2.66 6.16
CA LEU A 33 -7.48 -3.18 5.77
C LEU A 33 -6.43 -2.12 6.11
N ARG A 34 -5.41 -2.53 6.86
CA ARG A 34 -4.20 -1.73 7.08
C ARG A 34 -3.00 -2.48 6.54
N ALA A 35 -2.19 -1.81 5.74
CA ALA A 35 -0.94 -2.33 5.21
C ALA A 35 0.21 -1.37 5.54
N GLN A 36 1.39 -1.91 5.86
CA GLN A 36 2.58 -1.13 6.12
C GLN A 36 3.83 -1.80 5.52
N GLY A 37 4.68 -0.99 4.89
CA GLY A 37 5.98 -1.42 4.38
C GLY A 37 7.06 -1.22 5.44
N ILE A 38 7.72 -2.29 5.84
CA ILE A 38 8.79 -2.26 6.85
C ILE A 38 10.13 -2.14 6.14
N SER A 39 10.90 -1.11 6.50
CA SER A 39 12.25 -0.93 5.96
C SER A 39 13.23 -1.94 6.55
N GLU A 40 14.26 -2.30 5.80
CA GLU A 40 15.38 -3.13 6.28
C GLU A 40 16.01 -2.60 7.56
N THR A 41 16.08 -1.27 7.71
CA THR A 41 16.61 -0.62 8.92
C THR A 41 15.72 -0.77 10.16
N LYS A 42 14.44 -1.18 9.99
CA LYS A 42 13.41 -1.32 11.03
C LYS A 42 13.18 -0.07 11.90
N ARG A 43 13.65 1.10 11.46
CA ARG A 43 13.52 2.38 12.19
C ARG A 43 12.19 3.07 11.91
N ALA A 44 11.68 2.96 10.69
CA ALA A 44 10.44 3.56 10.25
C ALA A 44 9.75 2.68 9.19
N SER A 45 8.42 2.82 9.10
CA SER A 45 7.65 2.33 7.97
C SER A 45 7.96 3.18 6.73
N LEU A 46 8.19 2.54 5.59
CA LEU A 46 8.37 3.20 4.30
C LEU A 46 7.08 3.83 3.80
N TRP A 47 5.97 3.15 4.08
CA TRP A 47 4.63 3.60 3.70
C TRP A 47 3.58 2.98 4.61
N GLN A 48 2.41 3.64 4.66
CA GLN A 48 1.22 3.13 5.33
C GLN A 48 0.00 3.33 4.44
N PHE A 49 -0.77 2.26 4.30
CA PHE A 49 -2.02 2.25 3.55
C PHE A 49 -3.15 1.78 4.48
N THR A 50 -4.27 2.48 4.43
CA THR A 50 -5.46 2.11 5.22
C THR A 50 -6.69 2.39 4.39
N GLU A 51 -7.53 1.38 4.25
CA GLU A 51 -8.81 1.46 3.57
C GLU A 51 -9.88 0.82 4.46
N ALA A 52 -11.08 1.40 4.44
CA ALA A 52 -12.20 0.96 5.25
C ALA A 52 -13.47 0.92 4.41
N TRP A 53 -14.30 -0.09 4.65
CA TRP A 53 -15.54 -0.35 3.95
C TRP A 53 -16.68 -0.42 4.96
N GLN A 54 -17.75 0.29 4.65
CA GLN A 54 -19.03 0.14 5.31
C GLN A 54 -19.78 -1.10 4.77
N PRO A 55 -20.78 -1.61 5.50
CA PRO A 55 -21.57 -2.75 5.03
C PRO A 55 -22.15 -2.54 3.63
N ASP A 56 -22.61 -1.33 3.33
CA ASP A 56 -23.24 -0.97 2.06
C ASP A 56 -22.23 -0.92 0.89
N ASP A 57 -20.92 -0.82 1.16
CA ASP A 57 -19.90 -0.82 0.11
C ASP A 57 -19.73 -2.20 -0.52
N HIS A 58 -20.02 -3.27 0.23
CA HIS A 58 -19.97 -4.64 -0.29
C HIS A 58 -21.05 -4.88 -1.35
N ASP A 59 -22.20 -4.21 -1.24
CA ASP A 59 -23.29 -4.31 -2.22
C ASP A 59 -22.91 -3.70 -3.58
N ASN A 60 -21.91 -2.82 -3.59
CA ASN A 60 -21.33 -2.25 -4.81
C ASN A 60 -20.19 -3.10 -5.39
N GLY A 61 -19.97 -4.30 -4.85
CA GLY A 61 -18.95 -5.24 -5.32
C GLY A 61 -17.53 -4.92 -4.84
N LEU A 62 -17.34 -3.97 -3.92
CA LEU A 62 -16.04 -3.66 -3.33
C LEU A 62 -15.70 -4.72 -2.27
N GLN A 63 -14.73 -5.57 -2.56
CA GLN A 63 -14.27 -6.59 -1.62
C GLN A 63 -12.90 -6.24 -1.03
N PRO A 64 -12.75 -6.27 0.31
CA PRO A 64 -11.47 -6.03 0.98
C PRO A 64 -10.34 -6.97 0.52
N LEU A 65 -10.70 -8.18 0.05
CA LEU A 65 -9.75 -9.16 -0.47
C LEU A 65 -9.14 -8.73 -1.81
N ASP A 66 -9.89 -8.01 -2.64
CA ASP A 66 -9.37 -7.49 -3.91
C ASP A 66 -8.31 -6.42 -3.65
N THR A 67 -8.58 -5.48 -2.75
CA THR A 67 -7.58 -4.49 -2.31
C THR A 67 -6.36 -5.18 -1.71
N LEU A 68 -6.54 -6.18 -0.85
CA LEU A 68 -5.43 -6.94 -0.28
C LEU A 68 -4.58 -7.61 -1.38
N HIS A 69 -5.22 -8.21 -2.38
CA HIS A 69 -4.55 -8.81 -3.53
C HIS A 69 -3.73 -7.76 -4.30
N TRP A 70 -4.32 -6.60 -4.60
CA TRP A 70 -3.63 -5.52 -5.31
C TRP A 70 -2.43 -4.97 -4.53
N VAL A 71 -2.57 -4.78 -3.22
CA VAL A 71 -1.45 -4.36 -2.36
C VAL A 71 -0.34 -5.42 -2.35
N ALA A 72 -0.70 -6.70 -2.21
CA ALA A 72 0.27 -7.79 -2.22
C ALA A 72 1.01 -7.87 -3.57
N ARG A 73 0.29 -7.68 -4.67
CA ARG A 73 0.85 -7.65 -6.03
C ARG A 73 1.79 -6.46 -6.24
N ALA A 74 1.36 -5.25 -5.90
CA ALA A 74 2.17 -4.02 -5.96
C ALA A 74 3.50 -4.18 -5.20
N VAL A 75 3.45 -4.83 -4.04
CA VAL A 75 4.63 -5.10 -3.23
C VAL A 75 5.56 -6.13 -3.88
N ALA A 76 4.99 -7.21 -4.43
CA ALA A 76 5.78 -8.29 -5.04
C ALA A 76 6.47 -7.83 -6.34
N GLU A 77 5.80 -7.02 -7.14
CA GLU A 77 6.27 -6.56 -8.45
C GLU A 77 7.16 -5.31 -8.33
N ASP A 78 6.68 -4.25 -7.68
CA ASP A 78 7.32 -2.93 -7.73
C ASP A 78 8.14 -2.56 -6.48
N ARG A 79 7.90 -3.26 -5.35
CA ARG A 79 8.60 -3.05 -4.07
C ARG A 79 8.69 -1.58 -3.65
N PRO A 80 7.54 -0.88 -3.48
CA PRO A 80 7.54 0.55 -3.24
C PRO A 80 8.29 0.91 -1.95
N THR A 81 9.11 1.96 -2.05
CA THR A 81 9.96 2.47 -0.97
C THR A 81 9.41 3.76 -0.35
N SER A 82 8.27 4.25 -0.83
CA SER A 82 7.59 5.44 -0.31
C SER A 82 6.08 5.38 -0.51
N ASP A 83 5.34 6.20 0.25
CA ASP A 83 3.88 6.36 0.09
C ASP A 83 3.50 6.81 -1.33
N ASP A 84 4.29 7.69 -1.93
CA ASP A 84 4.04 8.21 -3.29
C ASP A 84 4.17 7.11 -4.35
N GLN A 85 5.19 6.25 -4.23
CA GLN A 85 5.35 5.10 -5.13
C GLN A 85 4.19 4.12 -4.99
N LEU A 86 3.80 3.79 -3.75
CA LEU A 86 2.67 2.89 -3.50
C LEU A 86 1.38 3.43 -4.11
N ARG A 87 1.08 4.73 -3.92
CA ARG A 87 -0.11 5.37 -4.49
C ARG A 87 -0.12 5.32 -6.02
N LYS A 88 1.02 5.52 -6.66
CA LYS A 88 1.14 5.44 -8.13
C LYS A 88 0.86 4.04 -8.66
N VAL A 89 1.33 3.01 -7.96
CA VAL A 89 1.11 1.60 -8.36
C VAL A 89 -0.34 1.16 -8.11
N LEU A 90 -0.94 1.60 -7.00
CA LEU A 90 -2.33 1.27 -6.66
C LEU A 90 -3.37 2.11 -7.41
N SER A 91 -2.97 3.23 -8.00
CA SER A 91 -3.87 4.02 -8.84
C SER A 91 -4.11 3.27 -10.15
N PRO A 92 -5.36 3.22 -10.66
CA PRO A 92 -5.59 2.68 -11.99
C PRO A 92 -4.69 3.42 -12.99
N PRO A 93 -4.18 2.74 -14.03
CA PRO A 93 -3.34 3.40 -15.00
C PRO A 93 -4.19 4.50 -15.65
N GLY A 94 -3.88 5.75 -15.31
CA GLY A 94 -4.43 6.92 -15.95
C GLY A 94 -3.93 6.94 -17.39
N TRP A 95 -4.61 6.23 -18.27
CA TRP A 95 -4.58 6.53 -19.69
C TRP A 95 -5.49 7.75 -19.85
N GLU A 96 -5.18 8.83 -19.12
CA GLU A 96 -5.68 10.13 -19.48
C GLU A 96 -4.95 10.46 -20.77
N GLU A 97 -5.72 10.70 -21.83
CA GLU A 97 -5.22 11.33 -23.04
C GLU A 97 -4.59 12.66 -22.62
N VAL A 98 -3.28 12.68 -22.38
CA VAL A 98 -2.53 13.91 -22.25
C VAL A 98 -2.51 14.51 -23.66
N PRO A 99 -3.21 15.62 -23.93
CA PRO A 99 -3.15 16.23 -25.24
C PRO A 99 -1.70 16.61 -25.52
N LEU A 100 -1.14 16.05 -26.59
CA LEU A 100 0.13 16.49 -27.14
C LEU A 100 -0.11 17.88 -27.72
N PHE A 101 0.26 18.91 -26.95
CA PHE A 101 0.36 20.27 -27.46
C PHE A 101 1.34 20.33 -28.63
#